data_AF-A0A830FWA7-F1
#
_entry.id   AF-A0A830FWA7-F1
#
_cell.length_a   1.000
_cell.length_b   1.000
_cell.length_c   1.000
_cell.angle_alpha   90.00
_cell.angle_beta   90.00
_cell.angle_gamma   90.00
#
_symmetry.space_group_name_H-M   'P 1'
#
loop_
_entity.id
_entity.type
_entity.pdbx_description
1 polymer ?
#
loop_
_entity_poly.entity_id
_entity_poly.type
_entity_poly.pdbx_seq_one_letter_code
_entity_poly.pdbx_strand_id
1 'polypeptide(L)'
;MDEVTEGIRQRREANAYNLFYSAVTARATPSLYNHGVRIPMLFPEIEDRTSDITAEPDFVLYDGETCILAEIKSGHNIEGRHIKQMRECDGVDIETAEAALKDAQVQDRMGYTGTVTAVEPVIIYQDLDEAYIEEAETESTQFRDRLEELTSYAVLMTQDYGDQLRPLRGEFNESGNLQSLLRRGVELPQNPPDQIMLTEGMEHEILAIAIADVWGEKALDYADGLEVSRTEVRDYFSPQHNVRLTDLDLVFDFLVEIGACEQVENHTYQFTRNRFDAVLDVEPQVLSEPVEDYLHGTEQMSLTDNFENN
;
A
#
# COMPACT_ATOMS: atom_id res chain seq x y z
N MET A 1 -10.80 -23.08 -7.56
CA MET A 1 -10.35 -21.73 -7.20
C MET A 1 -9.53 -21.30 -8.38
N ASP A 2 -10.05 -20.35 -9.16
CA ASP A 2 -9.23 -19.72 -10.18
C ASP A 2 -8.10 -19.00 -9.45
N GLU A 3 -6.87 -19.29 -9.88
CA GLU A 3 -5.66 -18.70 -9.31
C GLU A 3 -5.76 -17.18 -9.52
N VAL A 4 -5.68 -16.43 -8.42
CA VAL A 4 -5.70 -14.97 -8.48
C VAL A 4 -4.37 -14.56 -9.10
N THR A 5 -4.42 -13.89 -10.26
CA THR A 5 -3.21 -13.38 -10.91
C THR A 5 -2.54 -12.33 -10.03
N GLU A 6 -1.24 -12.16 -10.20
CA GLU A 6 -0.44 -11.18 -9.47
C GLU A 6 -1.00 -9.76 -9.65
N GLY A 7 -1.39 -9.39 -10.88
CA GLY A 7 -2.04 -8.10 -11.15
C GLY A 7 -3.34 -7.90 -10.35
N ILE A 8 -4.19 -8.92 -10.22
CA ILE A 8 -5.42 -8.82 -9.40
C ILE A 8 -5.05 -8.63 -7.93
N ARG A 9 -4.04 -9.35 -7.44
CA ARG A 9 -3.56 -9.22 -6.05
C ARG A 9 -3.08 -7.80 -5.77
N GLN A 10 -2.19 -7.27 -6.61
CA GLN A 10 -1.63 -5.93 -6.50
C GLN A 10 -2.71 -4.84 -6.60
N ARG A 11 -3.66 -4.96 -7.54
CA ARG A 11 -4.75 -3.99 -7.67
C ARG A 11 -5.67 -4.00 -6.45
N ARG A 12 -5.96 -5.17 -5.86
CA ARG A 12 -6.72 -5.26 -4.61
C ARG A 12 -5.99 -4.58 -3.45
N GLU A 13 -4.69 -4.77 -3.35
CA GLU A 13 -3.86 -4.13 -2.33
C GLU A 13 -3.87 -2.60 -2.48
N ALA A 14 -3.61 -2.07 -3.68
CA ALA A 14 -3.70 -0.64 -3.96
C ALA A 14 -5.09 -0.06 -3.64
N ASN A 15 -6.15 -0.81 -3.94
CA ASN A 15 -7.51 -0.37 -3.63
C ASN A 15 -7.79 -0.35 -2.11
N ALA A 16 -7.28 -1.33 -1.36
CA ALA A 16 -7.37 -1.35 0.11
C ALA A 16 -6.64 -0.14 0.72
N TYR A 17 -5.50 0.25 0.15
CA TYR A 17 -4.73 1.42 0.59
C TYR A 17 -5.52 2.71 0.31
N ASN A 18 -6.10 2.84 -0.88
CA ASN A 18 -6.93 3.99 -1.27
C ASN A 18 -8.21 4.12 -0.43
N LEU A 19 -8.81 2.99 -0.05
CA LEU A 19 -9.95 2.97 0.85
C LEU A 19 -9.56 3.49 2.25
N PHE A 20 -8.46 3.00 2.81
CA PHE A 20 -7.95 3.47 4.09
C PHE A 20 -7.55 4.96 4.04
N TYR A 21 -6.85 5.37 3.00
CA TYR A 21 -6.44 6.77 2.79
C TYR A 21 -7.66 7.71 2.73
N SER A 22 -8.78 7.23 2.17
CA SER A 22 -10.06 7.95 2.14
C SER A 22 -10.68 8.16 3.52
N ALA A 23 -10.45 7.25 4.48
CA ALA A 23 -10.88 7.37 5.87
C ALA A 23 -10.25 8.60 6.55
N VAL A 24 -8.98 8.88 6.22
CA VAL A 24 -8.26 10.00 6.80
C VAL A 24 -8.60 11.30 6.11
N THR A 25 -8.65 11.32 4.78
CA THR A 25 -8.92 12.56 4.01
C THR A 25 -10.38 13.00 4.05
N ALA A 26 -10.72 14.16 3.48
CA ALA A 26 -12.06 14.78 3.53
C ALA A 26 -13.19 14.01 2.79
N ARG A 27 -13.01 12.72 2.51
CA ARG A 27 -13.92 11.88 1.72
C ARG A 27 -14.72 10.88 2.55
N ALA A 28 -14.30 10.60 3.77
CA ALA A 28 -15.05 9.82 4.75
C ALA A 28 -15.97 10.68 5.62
N THR A 29 -16.94 10.03 6.29
CA THR A 29 -17.86 10.68 7.23
C THR A 29 -17.88 9.97 8.59
N PRO A 30 -17.47 10.64 9.69
CA PRO A 30 -16.63 11.83 9.69
C PRO A 30 -15.22 11.52 9.19
N SER A 31 -14.59 12.42 8.43
CA SER A 31 -13.18 12.23 8.09
C SER A 31 -12.29 12.49 9.31
N LEU A 32 -11.25 11.65 9.48
CA LEU A 32 -10.28 11.87 10.57
C LEU A 32 -9.54 13.21 10.41
N TYR A 33 -9.34 13.68 9.18
CA TYR A 33 -8.76 15.00 8.89
C TYR A 33 -9.51 16.15 9.57
N ASN A 34 -10.85 16.11 9.56
CA ASN A 34 -11.69 17.13 10.19
C ASN A 34 -11.59 17.12 11.72
N HIS A 35 -11.01 16.06 12.28
CA HIS A 35 -10.74 15.91 13.70
C HIS A 35 -9.26 16.07 14.08
N GLY A 36 -8.45 16.65 13.20
CA GLY A 36 -7.05 16.99 13.47
C GLY A 36 -6.06 15.87 13.18
N VAL A 37 -6.50 14.73 12.63
CA VAL A 37 -5.62 13.61 12.26
C VAL A 37 -5.00 13.85 10.89
N ARG A 38 -3.72 13.50 10.72
CA ARG A 38 -3.01 13.56 9.43
C ARG A 38 -2.21 12.28 9.21
N ILE A 39 -1.75 12.08 7.97
CA ILE A 39 -0.77 11.05 7.61
C ILE A 39 0.58 11.76 7.37
N PRO A 40 1.41 11.95 8.41
CA PRO A 40 2.73 12.55 8.27
C PRO A 40 3.71 11.79 7.38
N MET A 41 3.58 10.46 7.32
CA MET A 41 4.52 9.56 6.67
C MET A 41 3.76 8.43 5.97
N LEU A 42 4.22 8.09 4.77
CA LEU A 42 3.78 6.96 3.94
C LEU A 42 5.01 6.06 3.77
N PHE A 43 4.84 4.76 4.04
CA PHE A 43 5.90 3.75 3.99
C PHE A 43 7.20 4.15 4.71
N PRO A 44 7.16 4.72 5.94
CA PRO A 44 8.39 5.03 6.65
C PRO A 44 9.10 3.78 7.15
N GLU A 45 10.42 3.86 7.23
CA GLU A 45 11.24 3.00 8.07
C GLU A 45 11.49 3.71 9.42
N ILE A 46 11.09 3.10 10.53
CA ILE A 46 11.26 3.60 11.89
C ILE A 46 12.27 2.70 12.61
N GLU A 47 13.47 3.22 12.85
CA GLU A 47 14.56 2.49 13.49
C GLU A 47 14.79 2.95 14.95
N ASP A 48 14.92 1.98 15.87
CA ASP A 48 15.66 2.17 17.13
C ASP A 48 16.89 1.24 17.15
N ARG A 49 18.06 1.83 16.89
CA ARG A 49 19.35 1.14 16.89
C ARG A 49 19.81 0.67 18.27
N THR A 50 19.25 1.22 19.34
CA THR A 50 19.60 0.80 20.70
C THR A 50 18.89 -0.48 21.10
N SER A 51 17.69 -0.69 20.54
CA SER A 51 16.84 -1.87 20.80
C SER A 51 16.80 -2.88 19.66
N ASP A 52 17.51 -2.62 18.54
CA ASP A 52 17.53 -3.45 17.33
C ASP A 52 16.13 -3.65 16.72
N ILE A 53 15.37 -2.54 16.66
CA ILE A 53 14.00 -2.50 16.15
C ILE A 53 13.99 -1.74 14.83
N THR A 54 13.41 -2.36 13.81
CA THR A 54 13.08 -1.72 12.52
C THR A 54 11.61 -2.03 12.23
N ALA A 55 10.78 -0.99 12.24
CA ALA A 55 9.36 -1.10 11.93
C ALA A 55 9.05 -0.34 10.62
N GLU A 56 8.29 -0.98 9.75
CA GLU A 56 7.96 -0.49 8.41
C GLU A 56 6.43 -0.46 8.22
N PRO A 57 5.67 0.36 8.98
CA PRO A 57 4.22 0.43 8.78
C PRO A 57 3.90 1.10 7.43
N ASP A 58 2.82 0.68 6.76
CA ASP A 58 2.34 1.35 5.55
C ASP A 58 2.04 2.85 5.77
N PHE A 59 1.40 3.18 6.88
CA PHE A 59 0.98 4.54 7.20
C PHE A 59 1.28 4.88 8.66
N VAL A 60 1.70 6.12 8.90
CA VAL A 60 1.66 6.70 10.25
C VAL A 60 0.57 7.74 10.32
N LEU A 61 -0.40 7.55 11.21
CA LEU A 61 -1.42 8.54 11.53
C LEU A 61 -1.01 9.29 12.80
N TYR A 62 -1.24 10.59 12.81
CA TYR A 62 -0.89 11.44 13.94
C TYR A 62 -1.93 12.55 14.14
N ASP A 63 -2.35 12.75 15.40
CA ASP A 63 -3.30 13.81 15.77
C ASP A 63 -2.68 14.94 16.59
N GLY A 64 -1.35 14.90 16.82
CA GLY A 64 -0.62 15.81 17.68
C GLY A 64 -0.23 15.21 19.03
N GLU A 65 -0.80 14.06 19.40
CA GLU A 65 -0.50 13.36 20.66
C GLU A 65 -0.30 11.85 20.45
N THR A 66 -1.16 11.20 19.66
CA THR A 66 -1.11 9.76 19.40
C THR A 66 -0.54 9.45 18.01
N CYS A 67 0.43 8.55 17.95
CA CYS A 67 0.90 7.90 16.73
C CYS A 67 0.21 6.54 16.56
N ILE A 68 -0.43 6.33 15.42
CA ILE A 68 -0.90 5.00 15.00
C ILE A 68 0.01 4.51 13.89
N LEU A 69 0.61 3.34 14.08
CA LEU A 69 1.40 2.63 13.07
C LEU A 69 0.45 1.66 12.37
N ALA A 70 -0.03 2.03 11.18
CA ALA A 70 -1.08 1.31 10.48
C ALA A 70 -0.53 0.47 9.33
N GLU A 71 -0.95 -0.79 9.30
CA GLU A 71 -0.66 -1.76 8.25
C GLU A 71 -1.94 -2.21 7.56
N ILE A 72 -1.95 -2.25 6.23
CA ILE A 72 -3.12 -2.53 5.41
C ILE A 72 -2.93 -3.87 4.70
N LYS A 73 -3.91 -4.77 4.84
CA LYS A 73 -3.92 -6.06 4.16
C LYS A 73 -5.18 -6.20 3.31
N SER A 74 -5.02 -6.79 2.13
CA SER A 74 -6.14 -7.27 1.31
C SER A 74 -6.41 -8.76 1.62
N GLY A 75 -7.66 -9.21 1.48
CA GLY A 75 -8.04 -10.58 1.85
C GLY A 75 -8.32 -10.78 3.35
N HIS A 76 -8.36 -12.06 3.77
CA HIS A 76 -8.74 -12.50 5.12
C HIS A 76 -7.71 -13.42 5.79
N ASN A 77 -6.58 -13.67 5.13
CA ASN A 77 -5.56 -14.59 5.64
C ASN A 77 -4.62 -13.89 6.62
N ILE A 78 -4.64 -14.32 7.88
CA ILE A 78 -3.65 -13.90 8.88
C ILE A 78 -2.39 -14.77 8.72
N GLU A 79 -1.32 -14.15 8.23
CA GLU A 79 -0.04 -14.82 7.95
C GLU A 79 1.01 -14.49 9.02
N GLY A 80 2.01 -15.36 9.15
CA GLY A 80 3.09 -15.17 10.12
C GLY A 80 3.90 -13.88 9.87
N ARG A 81 4.00 -13.43 8.61
CA ARG A 81 4.62 -12.14 8.28
C ARG A 81 3.86 -10.95 8.85
N HIS A 82 2.52 -10.99 8.85
CA HIS A 82 1.69 -9.92 9.41
C HIS A 82 1.92 -9.78 10.91
N ILE A 83 2.04 -10.92 11.61
CA ILE A 83 2.34 -10.96 13.04
C ILE A 83 3.75 -10.41 13.31
N LYS A 84 4.73 -10.76 12.48
CA LYS A 84 6.10 -10.23 12.60
C LYS A 84 6.13 -8.70 12.46
N GLN A 85 5.49 -8.16 11.42
CA GLN A 85 5.37 -6.72 11.19
C GLN A 85 4.73 -6.01 12.39
N MET A 86 3.64 -6.58 12.95
CA MET A 86 2.97 -5.98 14.11
C MET A 86 3.78 -6.06 15.40
N ARG A 87 4.56 -7.14 15.60
CA ARG A 87 5.53 -7.22 16.70
C ARG A 87 6.62 -6.14 16.59
N GLU A 88 7.09 -5.88 15.38
CA GLU A 88 8.09 -4.84 15.11
C GLU A 88 7.50 -3.44 15.39
N CYS A 89 6.26 -3.19 14.96
CA CYS A 89 5.54 -1.94 15.27
C CYS A 89 5.27 -1.78 16.78
N ASP A 90 4.89 -2.83 17.49
CA ASP A 90 4.66 -2.81 18.95
C ASP A 90 5.94 -2.50 19.76
N GLY A 91 7.10 -2.81 19.18
CA GLY A 91 8.40 -2.44 19.75
C GLY A 91 8.72 -0.94 19.69
N VAL A 92 8.03 -0.16 18.86
CA VAL A 92 8.30 1.27 18.69
C VAL A 92 7.77 2.04 19.90
N ASP A 93 8.69 2.57 20.70
CA ASP A 93 8.35 3.42 21.84
C ASP A 93 8.12 4.89 21.45
N ILE A 94 7.69 5.68 22.44
CA ILE A 94 7.40 7.10 22.27
C ILE A 94 8.64 7.87 21.79
N GLU A 95 9.82 7.62 22.36
CA GLU A 95 11.05 8.35 22.02
C GLU A 95 11.45 8.10 20.56
N THR A 96 11.32 6.86 20.11
CA THR A 96 11.59 6.43 18.72
C THR A 96 10.60 7.07 17.75
N ALA A 97 9.31 7.06 18.07
CA ALA A 97 8.29 7.72 17.25
C ALA A 97 8.51 9.25 17.16
N GLU A 98 8.87 9.91 18.27
CA GLU A 98 9.19 11.35 18.27
C GLU A 98 10.41 11.66 17.39
N ALA A 99 11.45 10.82 17.45
CA ALA A 99 12.63 10.96 16.60
C ALA A 99 12.25 10.85 15.12
N ALA A 100 11.47 9.83 14.74
CA ALA A 100 11.02 9.65 13.35
C ALA A 100 10.17 10.84 12.85
N LEU A 101 9.21 11.32 13.65
CA LEU A 101 8.40 12.50 13.31
C LEU A 101 9.25 13.77 13.16
N LYS A 102 10.28 13.93 13.99
CA LYS A 102 11.20 15.06 13.95
C LYS A 102 12.07 15.01 12.68
N ASP A 103 12.61 13.85 12.35
CA ASP A 103 13.43 13.65 11.16
C ASP A 103 12.60 13.88 9.88
N ALA A 104 11.33 13.48 9.91
CA ALA A 104 10.34 13.80 8.86
C ALA A 104 9.79 15.24 8.92
N GLN A 105 10.33 16.11 9.79
CA GLN A 105 9.97 17.53 9.92
C GLN A 105 8.44 17.77 10.07
N VAL A 106 7.74 16.88 10.78
CA VAL A 106 6.27 16.88 10.83
C VAL A 106 5.72 18.14 11.49
N GLN A 107 6.34 18.62 12.56
CA GLN A 107 5.90 19.84 13.26
C GLN A 107 5.92 21.06 12.32
N ASP A 108 7.00 21.24 11.55
CA ASP A 108 7.13 22.35 10.62
C ASP A 108 6.17 22.24 9.44
N ARG A 109 5.98 21.03 8.90
CA ARG A 109 5.11 20.78 7.73
C ARG A 109 3.62 20.85 8.07
N MET A 110 3.23 20.43 9.28
CA MET A 110 1.82 20.21 9.64
C MET A 110 1.31 21.12 10.77
N GLY A 111 2.19 21.90 11.41
CA GLY A 111 1.82 22.87 12.45
C GLY A 111 1.46 22.23 13.80
N TYR A 112 1.88 20.98 14.04
CA TYR A 112 1.72 20.34 15.34
C TYR A 112 2.68 20.92 16.36
N THR A 113 2.18 21.11 17.58
CA THR A 113 2.97 21.60 18.73
C THR A 113 3.00 20.60 19.89
N GLY A 114 2.26 19.50 19.77
CA GLY A 114 2.20 18.46 20.77
C GLY A 114 3.41 17.52 20.74
N THR A 115 3.52 16.73 21.79
CA THR A 115 4.49 15.66 21.99
C THR A 115 3.78 14.32 21.87
N VAL A 116 4.50 13.27 21.46
CA VAL A 116 3.88 11.95 21.39
C VAL A 116 3.65 11.45 22.81
N THR A 117 2.43 11.00 23.10
CA THR A 117 2.06 10.41 24.39
C THR A 117 1.70 8.94 24.26
N ALA A 118 1.35 8.49 23.06
CA ALA A 118 0.99 7.11 22.78
C ALA A 118 1.47 6.70 21.38
N VAL A 119 1.94 5.46 21.26
CA VAL A 119 2.25 4.77 20.00
C VAL A 119 1.46 3.48 20.01
N GLU A 120 0.65 3.25 18.98
CA GLU A 120 -0.25 2.08 18.93
C GLU A 120 -0.24 1.43 17.54
N PRO A 121 0.14 0.15 17.44
CA PRO A 121 0.05 -0.61 16.20
C PRO A 121 -1.38 -0.99 15.84
N VAL A 122 -1.71 -0.87 14.57
CA VAL A 122 -3.02 -1.22 14.01
C VAL A 122 -2.81 -2.01 12.72
N ILE A 123 -3.54 -3.10 12.56
CA ILE A 123 -3.60 -3.84 11.30
C ILE A 123 -5.03 -3.87 10.77
N ILE A 124 -5.21 -3.52 9.50
CA ILE A 124 -6.51 -3.32 8.86
C ILE A 124 -6.67 -4.30 7.71
N TYR A 125 -7.76 -5.08 7.72
CA TYR A 125 -8.10 -6.02 6.64
C TYR A 125 -9.35 -5.57 5.88
N GLN A 126 -9.37 -5.76 4.56
CA GLN A 126 -10.55 -5.42 3.75
C GLN A 126 -11.63 -6.52 3.71
N ASP A 127 -11.26 -7.80 3.79
CA ASP A 127 -12.21 -8.91 3.60
C ASP A 127 -12.44 -9.73 4.89
N LEU A 128 -12.22 -9.10 6.05
CA LEU A 128 -12.31 -9.76 7.36
C LEU A 128 -13.39 -9.06 8.19
N ASP A 129 -14.39 -9.81 8.65
CA ASP A 129 -15.50 -9.32 9.48
C ASP A 129 -15.75 -10.23 10.70
N GLU A 130 -16.67 -9.85 11.60
CA GLU A 130 -16.98 -10.67 12.78
C GLU A 130 -17.53 -12.05 12.45
N ALA A 131 -18.38 -12.16 11.43
CA ALA A 131 -19.01 -13.42 11.08
C ALA A 131 -17.97 -14.43 10.58
N TYR A 132 -17.07 -13.97 9.72
CA TYR A 132 -15.93 -14.75 9.24
C TYR A 132 -15.00 -15.16 10.39
N ILE A 133 -14.65 -14.24 11.30
CA ILE A 133 -13.83 -14.58 12.47
C ILE A 133 -14.51 -15.68 13.31
N GLU A 134 -15.79 -15.52 13.64
CA GLU A 134 -16.52 -16.48 14.49
C GLU A 134 -16.56 -17.89 13.87
N GLU A 135 -16.77 -17.96 12.55
CA GLU A 135 -16.72 -19.20 11.79
C GLU A 135 -15.29 -19.79 11.78
N ALA A 136 -14.30 -19.01 11.36
CA ALA A 136 -12.92 -19.46 11.22
C ALA A 136 -12.28 -19.88 12.55
N GLU A 137 -12.58 -19.19 13.66
CA GLU A 137 -12.15 -19.58 15.00
C GLU A 137 -12.73 -20.93 15.43
N THR A 138 -13.95 -21.27 14.98
CA THR A 138 -14.59 -22.55 15.29
C THR A 138 -13.96 -23.69 14.48
N GLU A 139 -13.62 -23.41 13.22
CA GLU A 139 -13.13 -24.41 12.27
C GLU A 139 -11.61 -24.66 12.35
N SER A 140 -10.83 -23.67 12.79
CA SER A 140 -9.36 -23.72 12.73
C SER A 140 -8.70 -23.23 14.03
N THR A 141 -8.09 -24.15 14.77
CA THR A 141 -7.23 -23.80 15.92
C THR A 141 -6.04 -22.95 15.49
N GLN A 142 -5.47 -23.22 14.32
CA GLN A 142 -4.36 -22.43 13.79
C GLN A 142 -4.75 -20.98 13.51
N PHE A 143 -5.97 -20.74 12.98
CA PHE A 143 -6.47 -19.38 12.78
C PHE A 143 -6.62 -18.67 14.12
N ARG A 144 -7.24 -19.34 15.10
CA ARG A 144 -7.41 -18.81 16.45
C ARG A 144 -6.08 -18.43 17.10
N ASP A 145 -5.09 -19.33 17.07
CA ASP A 145 -3.77 -19.08 17.65
C ASP A 145 -3.09 -17.87 16.99
N ARG A 146 -3.20 -17.74 15.66
CA ARG A 146 -2.65 -16.59 14.93
C ARG A 146 -3.40 -15.29 15.21
N LEU A 147 -4.71 -15.35 15.35
CA LEU A 147 -5.54 -14.19 15.69
C LEU A 147 -5.21 -13.69 17.11
N GLU A 148 -5.06 -14.61 18.07
CA GLU A 148 -4.66 -14.29 19.45
C GLU A 148 -3.24 -13.71 19.49
N GLU A 149 -2.29 -14.30 18.75
CA GLU A 149 -0.92 -13.77 18.66
C GLU A 149 -0.90 -12.38 18.01
N LEU A 150 -1.60 -12.18 16.88
CA LEU A 150 -1.69 -10.88 16.20
C LEU A 150 -2.26 -9.81 17.14
N THR A 151 -3.35 -10.12 17.83
CA THR A 151 -4.06 -9.17 18.71
C THR A 151 -3.35 -8.91 20.04
N SER A 152 -2.26 -9.64 20.32
CA SER A 152 -1.35 -9.32 21.42
C SER A 152 -0.39 -8.17 21.10
N TYR A 153 -0.23 -7.81 19.82
CA TYR A 153 0.66 -6.75 19.35
C TYR A 153 -0.07 -5.57 18.71
N ALA A 154 -1.29 -5.77 18.19
CA ALA A 154 -1.99 -4.74 17.44
C ALA A 154 -3.51 -4.80 17.64
N VAL A 155 -4.16 -3.65 17.43
CA VAL A 155 -5.61 -3.63 17.24
C VAL A 155 -5.93 -4.11 15.84
N LEU A 156 -6.73 -5.17 15.73
CA LEU A 156 -7.24 -5.67 14.46
C LEU A 156 -8.47 -4.85 14.07
N MET A 157 -8.41 -4.21 12.90
CA MET A 157 -9.49 -3.46 12.31
C MET A 157 -9.95 -4.06 10.99
N THR A 158 -11.17 -3.70 10.60
CA THR A 158 -11.74 -3.99 9.28
C THR A 158 -12.03 -2.71 8.53
N GLN A 159 -12.10 -2.82 7.20
CA GLN A 159 -12.63 -1.81 6.30
C GLN A 159 -13.36 -2.50 5.14
N ASP A 160 -14.41 -1.91 4.59
CA ASP A 160 -14.97 -2.36 3.31
C ASP A 160 -15.65 -1.18 2.60
N TYR A 161 -15.90 -1.31 1.29
CA TYR A 161 -16.48 -0.27 0.47
C TYR A 161 -17.86 0.14 0.97
N GLY A 162 -17.96 1.41 1.38
CA GLY A 162 -19.16 1.98 1.98
C GLY A 162 -19.63 1.35 3.28
N ASP A 163 -18.79 0.57 3.95
CA ASP A 163 -18.94 0.22 5.35
C ASP A 163 -18.05 1.14 6.21
N GLN A 164 -17.57 0.65 7.34
CA GLN A 164 -16.80 1.43 8.30
C GLN A 164 -15.39 0.89 8.50
N LEU A 165 -14.42 1.80 8.59
CA LEU A 165 -13.14 1.51 9.24
C LEU A 165 -13.39 1.42 10.75
N ARG A 166 -13.28 0.23 11.33
CA ARG A 166 -13.60 0.01 12.75
C ARG A 166 -12.84 -1.18 13.37
N PRO A 167 -12.67 -1.22 14.70
CA PRO A 167 -12.05 -2.36 15.37
C PRO A 167 -12.92 -3.62 15.28
N LEU A 168 -12.25 -4.77 15.16
CA LEU A 168 -12.83 -6.11 15.26
C LEU A 168 -12.39 -6.84 16.52
N ARG A 169 -11.10 -6.75 16.87
CA ARG A 169 -10.47 -7.41 18.01
C ARG A 169 -9.29 -6.58 18.53
N GLY A 170 -8.89 -6.84 19.78
CA GLY A 170 -7.91 -6.04 20.50
C GLY A 170 -8.50 -4.76 21.08
N GLU A 171 -7.73 -4.11 21.96
CA GLU A 171 -8.11 -2.85 22.59
C GLU A 171 -6.97 -1.86 22.45
N PHE A 172 -7.29 -0.62 22.11
CA PHE A 172 -6.29 0.44 22.16
C PHE A 172 -5.83 0.66 23.61
N ASN A 173 -4.51 0.76 23.81
CA ASN A 173 -3.87 0.85 25.13
C ASN A 173 -4.24 2.15 25.85
N GLU A 174 -4.46 3.23 25.11
CA GLU A 174 -4.81 4.53 25.66
C GLU A 174 -6.19 5.06 25.18
N SER A 175 -6.64 6.12 25.84
CA SER A 175 -7.89 6.82 25.52
C SER A 175 -7.61 8.23 25.02
N GLY A 176 -6.99 8.34 23.83
CA GLY A 176 -6.81 9.59 23.11
C GLY A 176 -7.94 9.87 22.10
N ASN A 177 -7.87 11.05 21.46
CA ASN A 177 -8.86 11.48 20.48
C ASN A 177 -8.88 10.58 19.25
N LEU A 178 -7.71 10.26 18.67
CA LEU A 178 -7.56 9.36 17.53
C LEU A 178 -8.15 7.96 17.81
N GLN A 179 -7.77 7.33 18.92
CA GLN A 179 -8.31 6.03 19.33
C GLN A 179 -9.82 6.10 19.49
N SER A 180 -10.34 7.18 20.09
CA SER A 180 -11.77 7.35 20.31
C SER A 180 -12.55 7.64 19.02
N LEU A 181 -11.91 8.14 17.96
CA LEU A 181 -12.49 8.23 16.61
C LEU A 181 -12.54 6.84 15.97
N LEU A 182 -11.43 6.11 15.98
CA LEU A 182 -11.37 4.77 15.40
C LEU A 182 -12.35 3.81 16.08
N ARG A 183 -12.44 3.82 17.42
CA ARG A 183 -13.44 3.03 18.18
C ARG A 183 -14.89 3.32 17.79
N ARG A 184 -15.21 4.53 17.35
CA ARG A 184 -16.57 4.90 16.92
C ARG A 184 -16.89 4.42 15.50
N GLY A 185 -15.88 4.08 14.72
CA GLY A 185 -16.01 3.79 13.30
C GLY A 185 -15.97 5.06 12.43
N VAL A 186 -15.39 4.92 11.24
CA VAL A 186 -15.35 5.97 10.20
C VAL A 186 -16.01 5.41 8.95
N GLU A 187 -17.09 6.05 8.46
CA GLU A 187 -17.76 5.60 7.24
C GLU A 187 -16.87 5.85 6.02
N LEU A 188 -16.66 4.79 5.23
CA LEU A 188 -15.82 4.77 4.06
C LEU A 188 -16.63 5.05 2.79
N PRO A 189 -16.00 5.53 1.71
CA PRO A 189 -16.68 5.68 0.44
C PRO A 189 -16.90 4.32 -0.24
N GLN A 190 -17.97 4.22 -1.04
CA GLN A 190 -18.20 3.09 -1.95
C GLN A 190 -17.20 3.06 -3.11
N ASN A 191 -16.69 4.23 -3.53
CA ASN A 191 -15.73 4.37 -4.63
C ASN A 191 -14.62 5.31 -4.18
N PRO A 192 -13.54 4.81 -3.55
CA PRO A 192 -12.39 5.63 -3.22
C PRO A 192 -11.66 6.07 -4.51
N PRO A 193 -11.04 7.26 -4.53
CA PRO A 193 -10.18 7.69 -5.62
C PRO A 193 -8.84 6.94 -5.60
N ASP A 194 -8.24 6.76 -6.77
CA ASP A 194 -6.89 6.21 -6.94
C ASP A 194 -5.83 7.29 -6.65
N GLN A 195 -5.44 7.44 -5.38
CA GLN A 195 -4.42 8.40 -4.93
C GLN A 195 -3.08 7.72 -4.59
N ILE A 196 -3.15 6.52 -4.02
CA ILE A 196 -2.00 5.65 -3.76
C ILE A 196 -1.88 4.71 -4.96
N MET A 197 -0.82 4.91 -5.74
CA MET A 197 -0.59 4.18 -6.99
C MET A 197 0.34 2.98 -6.81
N LEU A 198 1.26 3.05 -5.85
CA LEU A 198 2.19 1.98 -5.52
C LEU A 198 2.00 1.55 -4.06
N THR A 199 2.16 0.27 -3.78
CA THR A 199 2.08 -0.31 -2.43
C THR A 199 3.48 -0.65 -1.92
N GLU A 200 3.58 -1.16 -0.69
CA GLU A 200 4.85 -1.62 -0.10
C GLU A 200 5.47 -2.74 -0.96
N GLY A 201 4.67 -3.75 -1.31
CA GLY A 201 5.08 -4.89 -2.11
C GLY A 201 4.97 -4.68 -3.62
N MET A 202 5.31 -3.49 -4.12
CA MET A 202 5.12 -3.15 -5.53
C MET A 202 5.82 -4.15 -6.48
N GLU A 203 5.05 -4.66 -7.44
CA GLU A 203 5.54 -5.52 -8.52
C GLU A 203 5.35 -4.85 -9.89
N HIS A 204 5.70 -5.53 -10.98
CA HIS A 204 5.71 -4.94 -12.32
C HIS A 204 4.32 -4.52 -12.79
N GLU A 205 3.29 -5.26 -12.38
CA GLU A 205 1.89 -5.04 -12.77
C GLU A 205 1.39 -3.69 -12.26
N ILE A 206 1.53 -3.41 -10.96
CA ILE A 206 1.09 -2.14 -10.39
C ILE A 206 1.95 -0.96 -10.85
N LEU A 207 3.24 -1.19 -11.10
CA LEU A 207 4.12 -0.18 -11.66
C LEU A 207 3.72 0.16 -13.11
N ALA A 208 3.32 -0.82 -13.91
CA ALA A 208 2.81 -0.60 -15.27
C ALA A 208 1.53 0.23 -15.25
N ILE A 209 0.56 -0.12 -14.38
CA ILE A 209 -0.68 0.65 -14.19
C ILE A 209 -0.35 2.08 -13.78
N ALA A 210 0.48 2.26 -12.73
CA ALA A 210 0.84 3.58 -12.23
C ALA A 210 1.52 4.45 -13.31
N ILE A 211 2.39 3.86 -14.15
CA ILE A 211 3.03 4.60 -15.24
C ILE A 211 2.03 4.98 -16.33
N ALA A 212 1.14 4.06 -16.72
CA ALA A 212 0.11 4.29 -17.70
C ALA A 212 -0.86 5.40 -17.26
N ASP A 213 -1.32 5.36 -16.00
CA ASP A 213 -2.20 6.38 -15.42
C ASP A 213 -1.51 7.74 -15.35
N VAL A 214 -0.27 7.80 -14.85
CA VAL A 214 0.40 9.09 -14.65
C VAL A 214 0.83 9.72 -15.97
N TRP A 215 1.57 9.00 -16.81
CA TRP A 215 2.17 9.58 -18.02
C TRP A 215 1.29 9.42 -19.26
N GLY A 216 0.54 8.32 -19.35
CA GLY A 216 -0.43 8.13 -20.42
C GLY A 216 -1.56 9.15 -20.37
N GLU A 217 -2.13 9.42 -19.19
CA GLU A 217 -3.15 10.48 -19.05
C GLU A 217 -2.55 11.88 -19.25
N LYS A 218 -1.41 12.19 -18.63
CA LYS A 218 -0.76 13.51 -18.81
C LYS A 218 -0.45 13.79 -20.26
N ALA A 219 -0.10 12.80 -21.07
CA ALA A 219 0.16 12.98 -22.50
C ALA A 219 -1.04 13.55 -23.29
N LEU A 220 -2.27 13.37 -22.79
CA LEU A 220 -3.47 13.96 -23.40
C LEU A 220 -3.47 15.49 -23.38
N ASP A 221 -2.71 16.11 -22.47
CA ASP A 221 -2.60 17.57 -22.38
C ASP A 221 -1.56 18.15 -23.36
N TYR A 222 -0.70 17.31 -23.96
CA TYR A 222 0.37 17.75 -24.85
C TYR A 222 0.00 17.46 -26.32
N ALA A 223 0.32 18.40 -27.22
CA ALA A 223 0.02 18.24 -28.65
C ALA A 223 0.95 17.21 -29.32
N ASP A 224 2.22 17.22 -28.93
CA ASP A 224 3.28 16.37 -29.50
C ASP A 224 3.59 15.14 -28.61
N GLY A 225 2.75 14.86 -27.62
CA GLY A 225 2.99 13.83 -26.60
C GLY A 225 3.90 14.29 -25.46
N LEU A 226 4.21 13.36 -24.57
CA LEU A 226 5.02 13.56 -23.38
C LEU A 226 6.15 12.55 -23.35
N GLU A 227 7.40 13.04 -23.34
CA GLU A 227 8.59 12.22 -23.12
C GLU A 227 8.87 12.09 -21.62
N VAL A 228 9.30 10.90 -21.21
CA VAL A 228 9.72 10.61 -19.84
C VAL A 228 10.86 9.59 -19.84
N SER A 229 11.88 9.85 -19.04
CA SER A 229 12.95 8.89 -18.76
C SER A 229 12.64 8.00 -17.55
N ARG A 230 13.23 6.80 -17.51
CA ARG A 230 13.15 5.94 -16.31
C ARG A 230 13.64 6.62 -15.02
N THR A 231 14.56 7.57 -15.13
CA THR A 231 15.02 8.33 -13.96
C THR A 231 13.94 9.30 -13.46
N GLU A 232 13.23 9.97 -14.36
CA GLU A 232 12.10 10.83 -13.98
C GLU A 232 10.95 10.03 -13.36
N VAL A 233 10.67 8.81 -13.85
CA VAL A 233 9.67 7.93 -13.23
C VAL A 233 10.08 7.54 -11.81
N ARG A 234 11.32 7.07 -11.62
CA ARG A 234 11.83 6.73 -10.29
C ARG A 234 11.75 7.92 -9.34
N ASP A 235 12.20 9.08 -9.80
CA ASP A 235 12.26 10.28 -8.97
C ASP A 235 10.85 10.81 -8.64
N TYR A 236 9.85 10.55 -9.49
CA TYR A 236 8.45 10.88 -9.21
C TYR A 236 7.87 10.11 -8.00
N PHE A 237 8.24 8.85 -7.83
CA PHE A 237 7.78 8.01 -6.71
C PHE A 237 8.69 8.09 -5.47
N SER A 238 9.83 8.78 -5.59
CA SER A 238 10.77 9.02 -4.49
C SER A 238 10.31 10.20 -3.61
N PRO A 239 10.53 10.16 -2.28
CA PRO A 239 11.21 9.11 -1.51
C PRO A 239 10.31 7.97 -1.01
N GLN A 240 9.00 8.01 -1.27
CA GLN A 240 8.05 7.05 -0.70
C GLN A 240 8.29 5.62 -1.17
N HIS A 241 8.69 5.44 -2.44
CA HIS A 241 9.01 4.13 -3.00
C HIS A 241 10.40 4.15 -3.65
N ASN A 242 11.14 3.07 -3.43
CA ASN A 242 12.45 2.85 -4.05
C ASN A 242 12.31 2.02 -5.33
N VAL A 243 11.83 2.64 -6.40
CA VAL A 243 11.64 1.97 -7.69
C VAL A 243 13.00 1.64 -8.33
N ARG A 244 13.31 0.36 -8.54
CA ARG A 244 14.58 -0.03 -9.16
C ARG A 244 14.54 0.25 -10.66
N LEU A 245 15.65 0.77 -11.21
CA LEU A 245 15.75 1.03 -12.64
C LEU A 245 15.58 -0.23 -13.50
N THR A 246 15.92 -1.40 -12.96
CA THR A 246 15.73 -2.69 -13.63
C THR A 246 14.26 -3.08 -13.76
N ASP A 247 13.43 -2.75 -12.76
CA ASP A 247 11.98 -2.99 -12.84
C ASP A 247 11.36 -2.06 -13.88
N LEU A 248 11.84 -0.81 -13.93
CA LEU A 248 11.42 0.15 -14.94
C LEU A 248 11.81 -0.27 -16.36
N ASP A 249 13.01 -0.84 -16.55
CA ASP A 249 13.42 -1.34 -17.86
C ASP A 249 12.43 -2.42 -18.35
N LEU A 250 12.11 -3.39 -17.50
CA LEU A 250 11.16 -4.46 -17.84
C LEU A 250 9.74 -3.93 -18.10
N VAL A 251 9.23 -3.06 -17.22
CA VAL A 251 7.89 -2.47 -17.37
C VAL A 251 7.80 -1.63 -18.63
N PHE A 252 8.84 -0.85 -18.97
CA PHE A 252 8.84 -0.09 -20.20
C PHE A 252 8.97 -0.96 -21.46
N ASP A 253 9.71 -2.06 -21.42
CA ASP A 253 9.73 -3.03 -22.52
C ASP A 253 8.31 -3.56 -22.78
N PHE A 254 7.57 -3.89 -21.71
CA PHE A 254 6.15 -4.28 -21.79
C PHE A 254 5.26 -3.17 -22.35
N LEU A 255 5.37 -1.93 -21.86
CA LEU A 255 4.57 -0.80 -22.32
C LEU A 255 4.84 -0.45 -23.80
N VAL A 256 6.06 -0.67 -24.28
CA VAL A 256 6.41 -0.52 -25.70
C VAL A 256 5.81 -1.66 -26.52
N GLU A 257 5.87 -2.91 -26.03
CA GLU A 257 5.36 -4.08 -26.75
C GLU A 257 3.83 -4.06 -26.91
N ILE A 258 3.10 -3.69 -25.86
CA ILE A 258 1.64 -3.50 -25.92
C ILE A 258 1.25 -2.23 -26.71
N GLY A 259 2.22 -1.35 -26.99
CA GLY A 259 2.05 -0.16 -27.81
C GLY A 259 1.57 1.09 -27.06
N ALA A 260 1.50 1.05 -25.73
CA ALA A 260 1.11 2.17 -24.87
C ALA A 260 2.08 3.36 -24.95
N CYS A 261 3.36 3.11 -25.20
CA CYS A 261 4.36 4.13 -25.50
C CYS A 261 5.32 3.70 -26.62
N GLU A 262 6.26 4.56 -26.97
CA GLU A 262 7.40 4.20 -27.83
C GLU A 262 8.71 4.66 -27.23
N GLN A 263 9.78 3.89 -27.47
CA GLN A 263 11.12 4.32 -27.09
C GLN A 263 11.66 5.29 -28.15
N VAL A 264 12.09 6.47 -27.73
CA VAL A 264 12.61 7.51 -28.64
C VAL A 264 14.14 7.46 -28.67
N GLU A 265 14.79 7.64 -27.52
CA GLU A 265 16.25 7.56 -27.35
C GLU A 265 16.60 7.08 -25.94
N ASN A 266 17.70 6.34 -25.76
CA ASN A 266 18.36 6.03 -24.47
C ASN A 266 17.47 6.04 -23.19
N HIS A 267 16.63 5.01 -23.00
CA HIS A 267 15.72 4.89 -21.83
C HIS A 267 14.75 6.07 -21.61
N THR A 268 14.44 6.81 -22.69
CA THR A 268 13.37 7.80 -22.78
C THR A 268 12.25 7.26 -23.65
N TYR A 269 11.03 7.39 -23.14
CA TYR A 269 9.82 6.84 -23.71
C TYR A 269 8.82 7.97 -23.94
N GLN A 270 8.06 7.89 -25.03
CA GLN A 270 7.07 8.91 -25.41
C GLN A 270 5.67 8.32 -25.38
N PHE A 271 4.81 8.98 -24.60
CA PHE A 271 3.37 8.75 -24.57
C PHE A 271 2.70 9.74 -25.50
N THR A 272 1.72 9.29 -26.27
CA THR A 272 1.04 10.11 -27.29
C THR A 272 -0.46 9.83 -27.33
N ARG A 273 -1.25 10.83 -27.76
CA ARG A 273 -2.72 10.72 -27.83
C ARG A 273 -3.20 9.59 -28.72
N ASN A 274 -2.49 9.31 -29.81
CA ASN A 274 -2.83 8.23 -30.75
C ASN A 274 -2.54 6.83 -30.20
N ARG A 275 -1.87 6.71 -29.06
CA ARG A 275 -1.61 5.44 -28.36
C ARG A 275 -2.48 5.27 -27.12
N PHE A 276 -3.40 6.21 -26.84
CA PHE A 276 -4.18 6.22 -25.60
C PHE A 276 -5.08 4.99 -25.45
N ASP A 277 -5.59 4.42 -26.55
CA ASP A 277 -6.34 3.16 -26.49
C ASP A 277 -5.48 2.03 -25.88
N ALA A 278 -4.20 1.93 -26.27
CA ALA A 278 -3.28 0.95 -25.71
C ALA A 278 -2.87 1.26 -24.26
N VAL A 279 -2.87 2.54 -23.86
CA VAL A 279 -2.70 2.93 -22.44
C VAL A 279 -3.86 2.39 -21.60
N LEU A 280 -5.10 2.50 -22.07
CA LEU A 280 -6.28 1.98 -21.38
C LEU A 280 -6.29 0.44 -21.31
N ASP A 281 -5.60 -0.23 -22.23
CA ASP A 281 -5.48 -1.70 -22.26
C ASP A 281 -4.41 -2.24 -21.30
N VAL A 282 -3.57 -1.38 -20.69
CA VAL A 282 -2.51 -1.80 -19.76
C VAL A 282 -3.09 -2.50 -18.53
N GLU A 283 -4.04 -1.88 -17.82
CA GLU A 283 -4.64 -2.49 -16.62
C GLU A 283 -5.33 -3.82 -16.95
N PRO A 284 -6.27 -3.91 -17.93
CA PRO A 284 -6.85 -5.18 -18.32
C PRO A 284 -5.83 -6.27 -18.66
N GLN A 285 -4.72 -5.90 -19.31
CA GLN A 285 -3.66 -6.85 -19.69
C GLN A 285 -2.95 -7.41 -18.46
N VAL A 286 -2.43 -6.55 -17.57
CA VAL A 286 -1.66 -7.01 -16.40
C VAL A 286 -2.52 -7.74 -15.36
N LEU A 287 -3.84 -7.47 -15.34
CA LEU A 287 -4.79 -8.25 -14.53
C LEU A 287 -5.01 -9.66 -15.10
N SER A 288 -4.77 -9.87 -16.40
CA SER A 288 -4.96 -11.16 -17.06
C SER A 288 -3.69 -12.01 -17.13
N GLU A 289 -2.54 -11.39 -17.37
CA GLU A 289 -1.25 -12.06 -17.59
C GLU A 289 -0.13 -11.21 -16.96
N PRO A 290 0.75 -11.80 -16.14
CA PRO A 290 1.89 -11.09 -15.56
C PRO A 290 2.79 -10.45 -16.63
N VAL A 291 3.46 -9.36 -16.27
CA VAL A 291 4.32 -8.60 -17.19
C VAL A 291 5.46 -9.48 -17.74
N GLU A 292 6.08 -10.29 -16.88
CA GLU A 292 7.17 -11.20 -17.27
C GLU A 292 6.68 -12.28 -18.25
N ASP A 293 5.51 -12.86 -18.00
CA ASP A 293 4.91 -13.90 -18.84
C ASP A 293 4.56 -13.36 -20.23
N TYR A 294 4.01 -12.14 -20.30
CA TYR A 294 3.69 -11.48 -21.56
C TYR A 294 4.94 -11.30 -22.45
N LEU A 295 6.05 -10.83 -21.85
CA LEU A 295 7.29 -10.53 -22.56
C LEU A 295 8.07 -11.78 -23.01
N HIS A 296 8.03 -12.85 -22.21
CA HIS A 296 8.90 -14.02 -22.42
C HIS A 296 8.15 -15.26 -22.91
N GLY A 297 6.82 -15.23 -22.88
CA GLY A 297 5.96 -16.38 -23.14
C GLY A 297 6.09 -17.44 -22.05
N THR A 298 5.02 -18.16 -21.78
CA THR A 298 4.93 -19.17 -20.71
C THR A 298 5.91 -20.36 -20.87
N GLU A 299 6.60 -20.48 -22.02
CA GLU A 299 7.48 -21.61 -22.35
C GLU A 299 8.95 -21.44 -21.90
N GLN A 300 9.42 -20.24 -21.56
CA GLN A 300 10.84 -20.06 -21.17
C GLN A 300 11.15 -20.47 -19.71
N MET A 301 10.16 -20.55 -18.82
CA MET A 301 10.37 -21.09 -17.46
C MET A 301 10.62 -22.60 -17.42
N SER A 302 10.25 -23.36 -18.47
CA SER A 302 10.45 -24.82 -18.51
C SER A 302 11.89 -25.23 -18.89
N LEU A 303 12.70 -24.29 -19.40
CA LEU A 303 14.05 -24.60 -19.86
C LEU A 303 15.11 -24.53 -18.76
N THR A 304 14.86 -23.87 -17.63
CA THR A 304 15.80 -23.82 -16.50
C THR A 304 15.74 -25.05 -15.59
N ASP A 305 14.61 -25.76 -15.53
CA ASP A 305 14.47 -27.01 -14.76
C ASP A 305 15.12 -28.25 -15.43
N ASN A 306 15.50 -28.14 -16.70
CA ASN A 306 16.06 -29.27 -17.45
C ASN A 306 17.61 -29.29 -17.51
N PHE A 307 18.30 -28.36 -16.86
CA PHE A 307 19.77 -28.31 -16.82
C PHE A 307 20.42 -28.76 -15.50
N GLU A 308 19.66 -29.19 -14.50
CA GLU A 308 20.21 -29.81 -13.27
C GLU A 308 20.21 -31.35 -13.27
N ASN A 309 19.78 -32.00 -14.35
CA ASN A 309 19.85 -33.46 -14.49
C ASN A 309 20.53 -33.87 -15.80
N ASN A 310 21.86 -33.72 -15.88
CA ASN A 310 22.74 -34.54 -16.72
C ASN A 310 24.17 -34.55 -16.18
#